data_AF-A0A7C7SN98-F1
#
_entry.id   AF-A0A7C7SN98-F1
#
_cell.length_a   1.000
_cell.length_b   1.000
_cell.length_c   1.000
_cell.angle_alpha   90.00
_cell.angle_beta   90.00
_cell.angle_gamma   90.00
#
_symmetry.space_group_name_H-M   'P 1'
#
loop_
_entity.id
_entity.type
_entity.pdbx_description
1 polymer ?
#
loop_
_entity_poly.entity_id
_entity_poly.type
_entity_poly.pdbx_seq_one_letter_code
_entity_poly.pdbx_strand_id
1 'polypeptide(L)' 'ANDFRVHFGLADNTSIELIEVQWPSGKISEFNNQEINQTLTLKE' A
#
# COMPACT_ATOMS: atom_id res chain seq x y z
N ALA A 1 -11.48 -11.03 16.91
CA ALA A 1 -11.71 -10.96 15.45
C ALA A 1 -10.36 -10.71 14.79
N ASN A 2 -10.04 -11.40 13.70
CA ASN A 2 -8.76 -11.23 13.01
C ASN A 2 -8.89 -10.11 11.95
N ASP A 3 -7.88 -9.25 11.88
CA ASP A 3 -7.75 -8.24 10.84
C ASP A 3 -6.70 -8.73 9.83
N PHE A 4 -7.13 -8.93 8.59
CA PHE A 4 -6.28 -9.47 7.52
C PHE A 4 -5.59 -8.38 6.69
N ARG A 5 -5.69 -7.11 7.11
CA ARG A 5 -4.98 -6.02 6.44
C ARG A 5 -3.47 -6.19 6.58
N VAL A 6 -2.75 -5.83 5.53
CA VAL A 6 -1.29 -5.78 5.54
C VAL A 6 -0.86 -4.46 6.17
N HIS A 7 0.09 -4.53 7.10
CA HIS A 7 0.70 -3.38 7.74
C HIS A 7 2.19 -3.33 7.42
N PHE A 8 2.67 -2.14 7.03
CA PHE A 8 4.09 -1.88 6.76
C PHE A 8 4.63 -0.89 7.80
N GLY A 9 5.75 -1.24 8.44
CA GLY A 9 6.48 -0.33 9.33
C GLY A 9 7.42 0.55 8.54
N LEU A 10 7.39 1.87 8.78
CA LEU A 10 8.16 2.87 8.03
C LEU A 10 9.19 3.61 8.88
N ALA A 11 9.35 3.21 10.15
CA ALA A 11 10.14 3.93 11.16
C ALA A 11 9.76 5.42 11.21
N ASP A 12 10.72 6.33 11.07
CA ASP A 12 10.51 7.77 11.17
C ASP A 12 10.06 8.42 9.83
N ASN A 13 9.89 7.64 8.76
CA ASN A 13 9.46 8.18 7.47
C ASN A 13 7.99 8.62 7.51
N THR A 14 7.71 9.79 6.94
CA THR A 14 6.37 10.38 6.91
C THR A 14 5.61 10.13 5.61
N SER A 15 6.23 9.46 4.63
CA SER A 15 5.58 9.12 3.37
C SER A 15 6.16 7.83 2.78
N ILE A 16 5.39 7.18 1.92
CA ILE A 16 5.79 6.05 1.10
C ILE A 16 6.06 6.58 -0.32
N GLU A 17 7.25 6.34 -0.84
CA GLU A 17 7.63 6.75 -2.19
C GLU A 17 6.79 6.02 -3.26
N LEU A 18 6.72 4.69 -3.18
CA LEU A 18 5.99 3.85 -4.13
C LEU A 18 5.35 2.65 -3.44
N ILE A 19 4.09 2.40 -3.77
CA ILE A 19 3.41 1.11 -3.57
C ILE A 19 3.15 0.53 -4.97
N GLU A 20 3.77 -0.61 -5.27
CA GLU A 20 3.49 -1.37 -6.49
C GLU A 20 2.61 -2.59 -6.16
N VAL A 21 1.57 -2.80 -6.95
CA VAL A 21 0.68 -3.96 -6.86
C VAL A 21 0.70 -4.70 -8.18
N GLN A 22 1.12 -5.96 -8.13
CA GLN A 22 1.04 -6.90 -9.24
C GLN A 22 -0.22 -7.77 -9.06
N TRP A 23 -1.23 -7.55 -9.90
CA TRP A 23 -2.50 -8.26 -9.83
C TRP A 23 -2.43 -9.65 -10.50
N PRO A 24 -3.30 -10.60 -10.14
CA PRO A 24 -3.33 -11.93 -10.77
C PRO A 24 -3.57 -11.91 -12.29
N SER A 25 -4.19 -10.86 -12.84
CA SER A 25 -4.33 -10.68 -14.29
C SER A 25 -3.02 -10.34 -15.00
N GLY A 26 -1.97 -9.98 -14.25
CA GLY A 26 -0.73 -9.42 -14.77
C GLY A 26 -0.72 -7.89 -14.86
N LYS A 27 -1.81 -7.20 -14.52
CA LYS A 27 -1.83 -5.73 -14.43
C LYS A 27 -0.92 -5.26 -13.28
N ILE A 28 -0.20 -4.17 -13.52
CA ILE A 28 0.59 -3.48 -12.49
C ILE A 28 -0.09 -2.15 -12.15
N SER A 29 -0.16 -1.81 -10.88
CA SER A 29 -0.64 -0.52 -10.38
C SER A 29 0.38 0.10 -9.45
N GLU A 30 0.65 1.39 -9.66
CA GLU A 30 1.62 2.15 -8.89
C GLU A 30 0.92 3.31 -8.16
N PHE A 31 1.20 3.44 -6.87
CA PHE A 31 0.72 4.53 -6.03
C PHE A 31 1.93 5.25 -5.44
N ASN A 32 2.19 6.45 -5.94
CA ASN A 32 3.36 7.23 -5.55
C ASN A 32 3.01 8.23 -4.44
N ASN A 33 4.00 8.58 -3.61
CA ASN A 33 3.91 9.63 -2.59
C ASN A 33 2.70 9.49 -1.66
N GLN A 34 2.46 8.29 -1.14
CA GLN A 34 1.35 8.06 -0.22
C GLN A 34 1.74 8.54 1.19
N GLU A 35 0.86 9.32 1.81
CA GLU A 35 1.01 9.72 3.22
C GLU A 35 0.94 8.49 4.14
N ILE A 36 1.56 8.58 5.32
CA ILE A 36 1.45 7.54 6.35
C ILE A 36 0.12 7.63 7.12
N ASN A 37 -0.12 6.66 8.02
CA ASN A 37 -1.26 6.65 8.95
C ASN A 37 -2.65 6.61 8.29
N GLN A 38 -2.75 6.00 7.11
CA GLN A 38 -4.01 5.79 6.39
C GLN A 38 -4.23 4.31 6.04
N THR A 39 -5.48 3.95 5.75
CA THR A 39 -5.83 2.65 5.17
C THR A 39 -6.24 2.88 3.71
N LEU A 40 -5.48 2.29 2.79
CA LEU A 40 -5.78 2.33 1.36
C LEU A 40 -6.64 1.12 0.97
N THR A 41 -7.73 1.36 0.25
CA THR A 41 -8.49 0.30 -0.42
C THR A 41 -8.09 0.26 -1.87
N LEU A 42 -7.44 -0.83 -2.28
CA LEU A 42 -6.94 -1.02 -3.63
C LEU A 42 -7.95 -1.84 -4.43
N LYS A 43 -8.17 -1.47 -5.69
CA LYS A 43 -9.05 -2.19 -6.61
C LYS A 43 -8.32 -2.37 -7.93
N GLU A 44 -8.51 -3.55 -8.52
CA GLU A 44 -8.04 -3.85 -9.88
C GLU A 44 -8.88 -3.11 -10.95
#